data_AF-A0A7C6P054-F1
#
_entry.id   AF-A0A7C6P054-F1
#
_cell.length_a   1.000
_cell.length_b   1.000
_cell.length_c   1.000
_cell.angle_alpha   90.00
_cell.angle_beta   90.00
_cell.angle_gamma   90.00
#
_symmetry.space_group_name_H-M   'P 1'
#
loop_
_entity.id
_entity.type
_entity.pdbx_description
1 polymer ?
#
loop_
_entity_poly.entity_id
_entity_poly.type
_entity_poly.pdbx_seq_one_letter_code
_entity_poly.pdbx_strand_id
1 'polypeptide(L)' 'MLDSSLEHHIKRAKDNGVTKDEMVEVLTHLAFYTGWLKAWAGFRMAKEIYGN' A
#
# COMPACT_ATOMS: atom_id res chain seq x y z
N MET A 1 5.13 8.06 -10.74
CA MET A 1 3.91 8.31 -9.94
C MET A 1 3.86 7.50 -8.66
N LEU A 2 4.54 6.34 -8.59
CA LEU A 2 5.02 5.82 -7.31
C LEU A 2 6.53 6.03 -7.27
N ASP A 3 7.02 6.51 -6.13
CA ASP A 3 8.42 6.79 -5.89
C ASP A 3 8.80 6.31 -4.48
N SER A 4 10.04 6.56 -4.09
CA SER A 4 10.59 6.17 -2.79
C SER A 4 9.82 6.75 -1.60
N SER A 5 9.05 7.83 -1.78
CA SER A 5 8.23 8.41 -0.71
C SER A 5 7.11 7.47 -0.30
N LEU A 6 6.36 6.90 -1.25
CA LEU A 6 5.27 5.98 -0.92
C LEU A 6 5.81 4.71 -0.24
N GLU A 7 6.95 4.19 -0.73
CA GLU A 7 7.60 3.03 -0.14
C GLU A 7 7.95 3.28 1.33
N HIS A 8 8.52 4.45 1.63
CA HIS A 8 8.85 4.86 2.99
C HIS A 8 7.59 4.93 3.88
N HIS A 9 6.49 5.52 3.39
CA HIS A 9 5.25 5.61 4.16
C HIS A 9 4.62 4.24 4.42
N ILE A 10 4.65 3.31 3.46
CA ILE A 10 4.13 1.95 3.66
C ILE A 10 4.99 1.19 4.68
N LYS A 11 6.32 1.32 4.64
CA LYS A 11 7.22 0.74 5.66
C LYS A 11 6.93 1.30 7.06
N ARG A 12 6.80 2.63 7.17
CA ARG A 12 6.46 3.30 8.43
C ARG A 12 5.07 2.90 8.94
N ALA A 13 4.10 2.68 8.06
CA ALA A 13 2.79 2.16 8.45
C ALA A 13 2.92 0.78 9.10
N LYS A 14 3.68 -0.12 8.49
CA LYS A 14 3.97 -1.46 9.03
C LYS A 14 4.70 -1.38 10.39
N ASP A 15 5.73 -0.54 10.50
CA ASP A 15 6.49 -0.34 11.75
C ASP A 15 5.59 0.19 12.89
N ASN A 16 4.55 0.94 12.54
CA ASN A 16 3.56 1.47 13.48
C ASN A 16 2.40 0.49 13.76
N GLY A 17 2.47 -0.74 13.24
CA GLY A 17 1.49 -1.80 13.54
C GLY A 17 0.31 -1.90 12.56
N VAL A 18 0.32 -1.15 11.44
CA VAL A 18 -0.67 -1.39 10.38
C VAL A 18 -0.46 -2.80 9.84
N THR A 19 -1.52 -3.60 9.91
CA THR A 19 -1.52 -4.99 9.49
C THR A 19 -1.56 -5.10 7.96
N LYS A 20 -1.18 -6.28 7.47
CA LYS A 20 -1.30 -6.60 6.04
C LYS A 20 -2.74 -6.46 5.56
N ASP A 21 -3.71 -6.88 6.37
CA ASP A 21 -5.12 -6.86 6.00
C ASP A 21 -5.65 -5.41 5.94
N GLU A 22 -5.31 -4.57 6.93
CA GLU A 22 -5.66 -3.13 6.90
C GLU A 22 -5.04 -2.42 5.68
N MET A 23 -3.80 -2.74 5.32
CA MET A 23 -3.16 -2.19 4.11
C MET A 23 -3.91 -2.63 2.84
N VAL A 24 -4.33 -3.89 2.75
CA VAL A 24 -5.13 -4.41 1.64
C VAL A 24 -6.48 -3.71 1.57
N GLU A 25 -7.14 -3.50 2.71
CA GLU A 25 -8.42 -2.79 2.81
C GLU A 25 -8.30 -1.34 2.35
N VAL A 26 -7.30 -0.60 2.83
CA VAL A 26 -7.07 0.80 2.46
C VAL A 26 -6.79 0.93 0.96
N LEU A 27 -5.93 0.08 0.38
CA LEU A 27 -5.66 0.10 -1.05
C LEU A 27 -6.89 -0.29 -1.89
N THR A 28 -7.70 -1.23 -1.40
CA THR A 28 -8.98 -1.62 -2.04
C THR A 28 -9.96 -0.46 -2.00
N HIS A 29 -10.07 0.23 -0.85
CA HIS A 29 -10.93 1.41 -0.71
C HIS A 29 -10.47 2.53 -1.65
N LEU A 30 -9.17 2.82 -1.69
CA LEU A 30 -8.58 3.82 -2.58
C LEU A 30 -8.78 3.50 -4.07
N ALA A 31 -8.96 2.24 -4.45
CA ALA A 31 -9.25 1.88 -5.84
C ALA A 31 -10.54 2.51 -6.36
N PHE A 32 -11.56 2.65 -5.51
CA PHE A 32 -12.82 3.31 -5.86
C PHE A 32 -12.67 4.83 -5.99
N TYR A 33 -11.76 5.44 -5.24
CA TYR A 33 -11.54 6.90 -5.25
C TYR A 33 -10.47 7.36 -6.25
N THR A 34 -9.53 6.49 -6.59
CA THR A 34 -8.32 6.86 -7.36
C THR A 34 -8.13 6.04 -8.63
N GLY A 35 -8.95 4.99 -8.81
CA GLY A 35 -8.91 4.06 -9.94
C GLY A 35 -8.01 2.84 -9.69
N TRP A 36 -8.42 1.69 -10.24
CA TRP A 36 -7.73 0.41 -10.08
C TRP A 36 -6.26 0.42 -10.54
N LEU A 37 -5.91 1.17 -11.59
CA LEU A 37 -4.52 1.27 -12.07
C LEU A 37 -3.56 1.82 -11.00
N LYS A 38 -4.00 2.84 -10.23
CA LYS A 38 -3.18 3.41 -9.15
C LYS A 38 -3.13 2.48 -7.95
N ALA A 39 -4.25 1.86 -7.59
CA ALA A 39 -4.32 0.90 -6.50
C ALA A 39 -3.42 -0.32 -6.75
N TRP A 40 -3.41 -0.90 -7.96
CA TRP A 40 -2.54 -2.02 -8.31
C TRP A 40 -1.06 -1.69 -8.20
N ALA A 41 -0.66 -0.48 -8.58
CA ALA A 41 0.70 -0.02 -8.38
C ALA A 41 1.05 -0.02 -6.88
N GLY A 42 0.15 0.48 -6.02
CA GLY A 42 0.30 0.44 -4.56
C GLY A 42 0.34 -0.98 -3.99
N PHE A 43 -0.53 -1.88 -4.49
CA PHE A 43 -0.55 -3.29 -4.08
C PHE A 43 0.77 -4.02 -4.36
N ARG A 44 1.41 -3.76 -5.50
CA ARG A 44 2.71 -4.36 -5.81
C ARG A 44 3.76 -3.99 -4.76
N MET A 45 3.85 -2.70 -4.41
CA MET A 45 4.79 -2.20 -3.40
C MET A 45 4.45 -2.70 -2.00
N ALA A 46 3.16 -2.71 -1.61
CA ALA A 46 2.73 -3.28 -0.35
C ALA A 46 3.07 -4.78 -0.25
N LYS A 47 2.90 -5.54 -1.34
CA LYS A 47 3.28 -6.95 -1.38
C LYS A 47 4.78 -7.17 -1.10
N GLU A 48 5.65 -6.31 -1.62
CA GLU A 48 7.10 -6.39 -1.36
C GLU A 48 7.44 -6.11 0.12
N ILE A 49 6.73 -5.17 0.76
CA ILE A 49 7.00 -4.77 2.16
C ILE A 49 6.39 -5.75 3.18
N TYR A 50 5.21 -6.30 2.88
CA TYR A 50 4.47 -7.24 3.74
C TYR A 50 4.72 -8.72 3.41
N GLY A 51 5.55 -9.02 2.41
CA GLY A 51 5.80 -10.38 1.89
C GLY A 51 6.71 -11.28 2.75
N ASN A 52 7.06 -10.87 3.97
CA ASN A 52 7.75 -11.70 4.97
C ASN A 52 6.74 -12.24 5.97
#